data_AF-A0A9D6HR31-F1
#
_entry.id   AF-A0A9D6HR31-F1
#
_cell.length_a   1.000
_cell.length_b   1.000
_cell.length_c   1.000
_cell.angle_alpha   90.00
_cell.angle_beta   90.00
_cell.angle_gamma   90.00
#
_symmetry.space_group_name_H-M   'P 1'
#
loop_
_entity.id
_entity.type
_entity.pdbx_description
1 polymer ?
#
loop_
_entity_poly.entity_id
_entity_poly.type
_entity_poly.pdbx_seq_one_letter_code
_entity_poly.pdbx_strand_id
1 'polypeptide(L)'
;MVKKIALFFAVLLAVGGCAFEGPEELGRLVKEDPEFRQMIAARDQVHSQIKLIKDDLLSKKRTIDAQVERLRNDYDVYAKEQNVKIEKMRASVEANRDFLRKEIEIAEARLAARDKEIKSYQKTLGDVKDMLRESKGINLSSQEKQKWEERVLMLSEKIRPLSEEIQELKLQIRLKKRKIGFLR
;
A
#
# COMPACT_ATOMS: atom_id res chain seq x y z
N MET A 1 24.84 -54.50 39.94
CA MET A 1 23.94 -55.61 39.57
C MET A 1 23.25 -55.38 38.21
N VAL A 2 23.93 -54.84 37.20
CA VAL A 2 23.30 -54.43 35.91
C VAL A 2 23.83 -55.24 34.70
N LYS A 3 24.86 -56.09 34.89
CA LYS A 3 25.48 -56.88 33.82
C LYS A 3 24.73 -58.16 33.43
N LYS A 4 23.78 -58.65 34.23
CA LYS A 4 23.02 -59.88 33.93
C LYS A 4 21.73 -59.64 33.12
N ILE A 5 21.21 -58.41 33.13
CA ILE A 5 19.97 -58.06 32.40
C ILE A 5 20.26 -57.82 30.91
N ALA A 6 21.44 -57.27 30.58
CA ALA A 6 21.86 -57.06 29.20
C ALA A 6 22.10 -58.37 28.42
N LEU A 7 22.51 -59.45 29.10
CA LEU A 7 22.74 -60.75 28.46
C LEU A 7 21.41 -61.45 28.11
N PHE A 8 20.36 -61.25 28.92
CA PHE A 8 19.05 -61.86 28.69
C PHE A 8 18.30 -61.20 27.51
N PHE A 9 18.44 -59.88 27.34
CA PHE A 9 17.86 -59.15 26.20
C PHE A 9 18.57 -59.47 24.87
N ALA A 10 19.88 -59.71 24.89
CA ALA A 10 20.62 -60.14 23.70
C ALA A 10 20.26 -61.57 23.26
N VAL A 11 19.94 -62.47 24.19
CA VAL A 11 19.45 -63.82 23.89
C VAL A 11 17.99 -63.77 23.37
N LEU A 12 17.12 -62.90 23.91
CA LEU A 12 15.77 -62.71 23.38
C LEU A 12 15.75 -62.07 21.98
N LEU A 13 16.69 -61.18 21.66
CA LEU A 13 16.87 -60.63 20.30
C LEU A 13 17.50 -61.62 19.32
N ALA A 14 18.26 -62.61 19.80
CA ALA A 14 18.84 -63.69 18.98
C ALA A 14 17.86 -64.86 18.72
N VAL A 15 16.83 -65.02 19.55
CA VAL A 15 15.79 -66.06 19.39
C VAL A 15 14.54 -65.53 18.65
N GLY A 16 14.42 -64.20 18.48
CA GLY A 16 13.41 -63.56 17.62
C GLY A 16 13.88 -63.33 16.18
N GLY A 17 15.09 -63.78 15.82
CA GLY A 17 15.54 -63.84 14.44
C GLY A 17 14.87 -65.00 13.74
N CYS A 18 13.65 -64.81 13.24
CA CYS A 18 13.11 -65.68 12.20
C CYS A 18 14.14 -65.67 11.06
N ALA A 19 14.88 -66.76 10.94
CA ALA A 19 15.56 -67.09 9.71
C ALA A 19 14.50 -66.95 8.63
N PHE A 20 14.75 -66.05 7.68
CA PHE A 20 13.95 -65.98 6.48
C PHE A 20 14.21 -67.30 5.76
N GLU A 21 13.33 -68.27 5.99
CA GLU A 21 13.35 -69.57 5.34
C GLU A 21 13.56 -69.32 3.85
N GLY A 22 14.60 -69.95 3.30
CA GLY A 22 14.97 -69.74 1.91
C GLY A 22 13.80 -70.12 0.98
N PRO A 23 13.83 -69.70 -0.29
CA PRO A 23 12.80 -70.06 -1.26
C PRO A 23 12.49 -71.56 -1.32
N GLU A 24 13.47 -72.41 -0.97
CA GLU A 24 13.38 -73.87 -0.92
C GLU A 24 12.55 -74.41 0.26
N GLU A 25 12.68 -73.84 1.46
CA GLU A 25 11.92 -74.24 2.66
C GLU A 25 10.46 -73.80 2.55
N LEU A 26 10.24 -72.57 2.08
CA LEU A 26 8.90 -72.07 1.75
C LEU A 26 8.21 -72.97 0.72
N GLY A 27 8.97 -73.45 -0.28
CA GLY A 27 8.48 -74.36 -1.31
C GLY A 27 8.15 -75.77 -0.80
N ARG A 28 8.79 -76.24 0.28
CA ARG A 28 8.45 -77.51 0.96
C ARG A 28 7.20 -77.35 1.82
N LEU A 29 7.13 -76.31 2.65
CA LEU A 29 5.96 -76.03 3.50
C LEU A 29 4.68 -75.83 2.69
N VAL A 30 4.76 -75.18 1.53
CA VAL A 30 3.63 -75.01 0.61
C VAL A 30 3.15 -76.32 -0.05
N LYS A 31 4.00 -77.36 -0.10
CA LYS A 31 3.65 -78.70 -0.59
C LYS A 31 3.13 -79.62 0.50
N GLU A 32 3.64 -79.48 1.72
CA GLU A 32 3.31 -80.32 2.87
C GLU A 32 2.06 -79.82 3.63
N ASP A 33 1.81 -78.51 3.64
CA ASP A 33 0.66 -77.89 4.31
C ASP A 33 -0.16 -77.00 3.35
N PRO A 34 -1.35 -77.47 2.90
CA PRO A 34 -2.27 -76.69 2.09
C PRO A 34 -2.78 -75.41 2.77
N GLU A 35 -2.87 -75.36 4.10
CA GLU A 35 -3.31 -74.17 4.84
C GLU A 35 -2.23 -73.08 4.81
N PHE A 36 -0.95 -73.47 4.93
CA PHE A 36 0.18 -72.54 4.80
C PHE A 36 0.23 -71.85 3.43
N ARG A 37 -0.11 -72.58 2.35
CA ARG A 37 -0.27 -71.99 1.01
C ARG A 37 -1.35 -70.91 0.98
N GLN A 38 -2.48 -71.15 1.65
CA GLN A 38 -3.58 -70.18 1.74
C GLN A 38 -3.16 -68.95 2.56
N MET A 39 -2.40 -69.12 3.64
CA MET A 39 -1.87 -68.02 4.44
C MET A 39 -0.91 -67.13 3.63
N ILE A 40 -0.01 -67.72 2.82
CA ILE A 40 0.88 -66.97 1.93
C ILE A 40 0.08 -66.17 0.90
N ALA A 41 -0.92 -66.81 0.26
CA ALA A 41 -1.78 -66.13 -0.70
C ALA A 41 -2.54 -64.96 -0.06
N ALA A 42 -3.07 -65.14 1.15
CA ALA A 42 -3.75 -64.09 1.91
C ALA A 42 -2.79 -62.93 2.26
N ARG A 43 -1.56 -63.24 2.71
CA ARG A 43 -0.51 -62.24 2.98
C ARG A 43 -0.20 -61.43 1.72
N ASP A 44 0.03 -62.09 0.60
CA ASP A 44 0.40 -61.43 -0.66
C ASP A 44 -0.75 -60.58 -1.21
N GLN A 45 -1.99 -61.04 -1.04
CA GLN A 45 -3.18 -60.25 -1.33
C GLN A 45 -3.25 -58.98 -0.46
N VAL A 46 -3.04 -59.11 0.86
CA VAL A 46 -3.02 -57.96 1.78
C VAL A 46 -1.88 -56.99 1.43
N HIS A 47 -0.68 -57.48 1.16
CA HIS A 47 0.44 -56.64 0.72
C HIS A 47 0.13 -55.90 -0.59
N SER A 48 -0.53 -56.56 -1.54
CA SER A 48 -0.95 -55.95 -2.80
C SER A 48 -1.98 -54.85 -2.56
N GLN A 49 -2.96 -55.08 -1.68
CA GLN A 49 -3.94 -54.06 -1.30
C GLN A 49 -3.29 -52.87 -0.58
N ILE A 50 -2.37 -53.11 0.35
CA ILE A 50 -1.62 -52.05 1.03
C ILE A 50 -0.82 -51.22 0.00
N LYS A 51 -0.20 -51.87 -0.97
CA LYS A 51 0.55 -51.19 -2.03
C LYS A 51 -0.38 -50.29 -2.87
N LEU A 52 -1.53 -50.80 -3.30
CA LEU A 52 -2.52 -50.01 -4.05
C LEU A 52 -3.00 -48.79 -3.26
N ILE A 53 -3.27 -48.94 -1.96
CA ILE A 53 -3.68 -47.82 -1.09
C ILE A 53 -2.54 -46.80 -0.96
N LYS A 54 -1.30 -47.24 -0.78
CA LYS A 54 -0.13 -46.33 -0.72
C LYS A 54 0.05 -45.56 -2.02
N ASP A 55 -0.08 -46.23 -3.15
CA ASP A 55 0.07 -45.62 -4.47
C ASP A 55 -1.04 -44.58 -4.73
N ASP A 56 -2.30 -44.89 -4.37
CA ASP A 56 -3.43 -43.95 -4.44
C ASP A 56 -3.21 -42.73 -3.53
N LEU A 57 -2.79 -42.94 -2.27
CA LEU A 57 -2.50 -41.85 -1.33
C LEU A 57 -1.37 -40.94 -1.83
N LEU A 58 -0.28 -41.52 -2.36
CA LEU A 58 0.83 -40.76 -2.92
C LEU A 58 0.40 -39.97 -4.16
N SER A 59 -0.42 -40.56 -5.03
CA SER A 59 -0.99 -39.89 -6.19
C SER A 59 -1.83 -38.68 -5.77
N LYS A 60 -2.79 -38.88 -4.85
CA LYS A 60 -3.64 -37.80 -4.31
C LYS A 60 -2.83 -36.71 -3.63
N LYS A 61 -1.82 -37.08 -2.83
CA LYS A 61 -0.91 -36.12 -2.19
C LYS A 61 -0.23 -35.24 -3.24
N ARG A 62 0.35 -35.83 -4.29
CA ARG A 62 1.00 -35.07 -5.38
C ARG A 62 0.03 -34.12 -6.08
N THR A 63 -1.21 -34.55 -6.32
CA THR A 63 -2.25 -33.69 -6.89
C THR A 63 -2.57 -32.51 -5.99
N ILE A 64 -2.75 -32.74 -4.69
CA ILE A 64 -3.04 -31.67 -3.73
C ILE A 64 -1.85 -30.72 -3.61
N ASP A 65 -0.63 -31.23 -3.49
CA ASP A 65 0.59 -30.40 -3.41
C ASP A 65 0.71 -29.50 -4.66
N ALA A 66 0.45 -30.04 -5.85
CA ALA A 66 0.44 -29.25 -7.09
C ALA A 66 -0.65 -28.18 -7.12
N GLN A 67 -1.84 -28.46 -6.58
CA GLN A 67 -2.92 -27.48 -6.45
C GLN A 67 -2.55 -26.38 -5.45
N VAL A 68 -1.94 -26.72 -4.32
CA VAL A 68 -1.47 -25.75 -3.33
C VAL A 68 -0.41 -24.82 -3.94
N GLU A 69 0.58 -25.37 -4.64
CA GLU A 69 1.60 -24.56 -5.32
C GLU A 69 1.00 -23.66 -6.39
N ARG A 70 0.03 -24.17 -7.17
CA ARG A 70 -0.70 -23.33 -8.13
C ARG A 70 -1.42 -22.17 -7.44
N LEU A 71 -2.16 -22.43 -6.36
CA LEU A 71 -2.90 -21.39 -5.63
C LEU A 71 -1.96 -20.34 -5.01
N ARG A 72 -0.78 -20.77 -4.52
CA ARG A 72 0.25 -19.85 -4.03
C ARG A 72 0.76 -18.92 -5.13
N ASN A 73 1.09 -19.49 -6.30
CA ASN A 73 1.52 -18.70 -7.45
C ASN A 73 0.43 -17.74 -7.93
N ASP A 74 -0.82 -18.20 -8.02
CA ASP A 74 -1.96 -17.37 -8.42
C ASP A 74 -2.17 -16.20 -7.42
N TYR A 75 -2.03 -16.47 -6.12
CA TYR A 75 -2.08 -15.45 -5.08
C TYR A 75 -0.94 -14.43 -5.22
N ASP A 76 0.30 -14.88 -5.40
CA ASP A 76 1.46 -14.01 -5.50
C ASP A 76 1.39 -13.10 -6.74
N VAL A 77 0.93 -13.64 -7.88
CA VAL A 77 0.67 -12.86 -9.10
C VAL A 77 -0.41 -11.81 -8.84
N TYR A 78 -1.53 -12.22 -8.25
CA TYR A 78 -2.61 -11.28 -7.93
C TYR A 78 -2.15 -10.19 -6.95
N ALA A 79 -1.43 -10.55 -5.89
CA ALA A 79 -0.91 -9.61 -4.90
C ALA A 79 0.06 -8.62 -5.55
N LYS A 80 0.95 -9.09 -6.42
CA LYS A 80 1.84 -8.22 -7.20
C LYS A 80 1.06 -7.24 -8.07
N GLU A 81 0.04 -7.70 -8.80
CA GLU A 81 -0.80 -6.83 -9.62
C GLU A 81 -1.54 -5.77 -8.79
N GLN A 82 -2.12 -6.16 -7.65
CA GLN A 82 -2.79 -5.19 -6.77
C GLN A 82 -1.81 -4.19 -6.18
N ASN A 83 -0.61 -4.62 -5.78
CA ASN A 83 0.43 -3.71 -5.30
C ASN A 83 0.84 -2.70 -6.38
N VAL A 84 0.97 -3.12 -7.65
CA VAL A 84 1.21 -2.18 -8.75
C VAL A 84 0.06 -1.16 -8.90
N LYS A 85 -1.20 -1.58 -8.75
CA LYS A 85 -2.34 -0.65 -8.79
C LYS A 85 -2.32 0.32 -7.63
N ILE A 86 -2.05 -0.16 -6.41
CA ILE A 86 -1.92 0.67 -5.21
C ILE A 86 -0.83 1.72 -5.40
N GLU A 87 0.36 1.32 -5.89
CA GLU A 87 1.45 2.26 -6.14
C GLU A 87 1.10 3.30 -7.21
N LYS A 88 0.39 2.91 -8.28
CA LYS A 88 -0.12 3.88 -9.27
C LYS A 88 -1.10 4.88 -8.65
N MET A 89 -2.00 4.42 -7.79
CA MET A 89 -2.94 5.31 -7.10
C MET A 89 -2.21 6.25 -6.13
N ARG A 90 -1.23 5.74 -5.36
CA ARG A 90 -0.37 6.55 -4.48
C ARG A 90 0.38 7.63 -5.27
N ALA A 91 0.99 7.25 -6.39
CA ALA A 91 1.68 8.19 -7.28
C ALA A 91 0.74 9.26 -7.84
N SER A 92 -0.49 8.90 -8.21
CA SER A 92 -1.50 9.86 -8.66
C SER A 92 -1.91 10.85 -7.55
N VAL A 93 -2.10 10.37 -6.31
CA VAL A 93 -2.37 11.25 -5.16
C VAL A 93 -1.20 12.19 -4.91
N GLU A 94 0.04 11.72 -4.93
CA GLU A 94 1.22 12.57 -4.72
C GLU A 94 1.37 13.61 -5.84
N ALA A 95 1.18 13.21 -7.11
CA ALA A 95 1.22 14.14 -8.23
C ALA A 95 0.17 15.27 -8.09
N ASN A 96 -1.04 14.95 -7.62
CA ASN A 96 -2.07 15.94 -7.33
C ASN A 96 -1.67 16.87 -6.18
N ARG A 97 -1.01 16.34 -5.15
CA ARG A 97 -0.48 17.17 -4.03
C ARG A 97 0.60 18.12 -4.54
N ASP A 98 1.53 17.65 -5.34
CA ASP A 98 2.60 18.48 -5.91
C ASP A 98 2.08 19.55 -6.84
N PHE A 99 1.06 19.23 -7.66
CA PHE A 99 0.36 20.20 -8.46
C PHE A 99 -0.27 21.30 -7.59
N LEU A 100 -1.01 20.92 -6.54
CA LEU A 100 -1.62 21.88 -5.62
C LEU A 100 -0.59 22.73 -4.86
N ARG A 101 0.57 22.15 -4.49
CA ARG A 101 1.69 22.89 -3.86
C ARG A 101 2.19 24.00 -4.80
N LYS A 102 2.46 23.67 -6.06
CA LYS A 102 2.89 24.65 -7.07
C LYS A 102 1.84 25.73 -7.31
N GLU A 103 0.56 25.37 -7.39
CA GLU A 103 -0.52 26.36 -7.51
C GLU A 103 -0.61 27.30 -6.31
N ILE A 104 -0.38 26.79 -5.09
CA ILE A 104 -0.32 27.61 -3.88
C ILE A 104 0.86 28.58 -3.94
N GLU A 105 2.06 28.12 -4.31
CA GLU A 105 3.25 28.97 -4.44
C GLU A 105 3.01 30.12 -5.44
N ILE A 106 2.43 29.80 -6.60
CA ILE A 106 2.07 30.82 -7.61
C ILE A 106 1.03 31.80 -7.05
N ALA A 107 0.00 31.30 -6.36
CA ALA A 107 -1.03 32.15 -5.78
C ALA A 107 -0.49 33.04 -4.65
N GLU A 108 0.43 32.53 -3.82
CA GLU A 108 1.09 33.28 -2.76
C GLU A 108 1.99 34.38 -3.34
N ALA A 109 2.72 34.10 -4.42
CA ALA A 109 3.50 35.12 -5.13
C ALA A 109 2.61 36.23 -5.72
N ARG A 110 1.47 35.85 -6.34
CA ARG A 110 0.48 36.82 -6.85
C ARG A 110 -0.14 37.64 -5.73
N LEU A 111 -0.48 37.00 -4.61
CA LEU A 111 -1.01 37.66 -3.43
C LEU A 111 -0.02 38.69 -2.89
N ALA A 112 1.26 38.33 -2.75
CA ALA A 112 2.29 39.25 -2.28
C ALA A 112 2.47 40.46 -3.21
N ALA A 113 2.41 40.24 -4.54
CA ALA A 113 2.48 41.33 -5.52
C ALA A 113 1.28 42.29 -5.40
N ARG A 114 0.05 41.74 -5.26
CA ARG A 114 -1.18 42.54 -5.10
C ARG A 114 -1.24 43.26 -3.76
N ASP A 115 -0.82 42.61 -2.67
CA ASP A 115 -0.70 43.23 -1.35
C ASP A 115 0.31 44.40 -1.36
N LYS A 116 1.39 44.30 -2.15
CA LYS A 116 2.33 45.42 -2.34
C LYS A 116 1.71 46.56 -3.13
N GLU A 117 1.00 46.24 -4.20
CA GLU A 117 0.34 47.21 -5.06
C GLU A 117 -0.77 47.98 -4.33
N ILE A 118 -1.66 47.30 -3.61
CA ILE A 118 -2.74 47.95 -2.87
C ILE A 118 -2.19 48.84 -1.75
N LYS A 119 -1.12 48.43 -1.05
CA LYS A 119 -0.46 49.25 -0.03
C LYS A 119 0.12 50.52 -0.63
N SER A 120 0.68 50.44 -1.84
CA SER A 120 1.18 51.61 -2.57
C SER A 120 0.06 52.60 -2.90
N TYR A 121 -1.07 52.12 -3.42
CA TYR A 121 -2.22 52.98 -3.70
C TYR A 121 -2.86 53.54 -2.44
N GLN A 122 -2.99 52.76 -1.37
CA GLN A 122 -3.50 53.21 -0.08
C GLN A 122 -2.61 54.29 0.54
N LYS A 123 -1.28 54.12 0.48
CA LYS A 123 -0.34 55.14 0.91
C LYS A 123 -0.50 56.42 0.11
N THR A 124 -0.49 56.32 -1.22
CA THR A 124 -0.68 57.48 -2.11
C THR A 124 -2.02 58.18 -1.85
N LEU A 125 -3.09 57.42 -1.60
CA LEU A 125 -4.40 57.97 -1.25
C LEU A 125 -4.37 58.71 0.10
N GLY A 126 -3.64 58.18 1.09
CA GLY A 126 -3.39 58.85 2.36
C GLY A 126 -2.67 60.17 2.17
N ASP A 127 -1.55 60.16 1.45
CA ASP A 127 -0.74 61.35 1.16
C ASP A 127 -1.58 62.44 0.43
N VAL A 128 -2.43 62.05 -0.53
CA VAL A 128 -3.33 62.99 -1.23
C VAL A 128 -4.40 63.57 -0.30
N LYS A 129 -4.99 62.74 0.57
CA LYS A 129 -6.01 63.18 1.53
C LYS A 129 -5.41 64.13 2.58
N ASP A 130 -4.20 63.85 3.03
CA ASP A 130 -3.48 64.69 3.98
C ASP A 130 -3.12 66.03 3.35
N MET A 131 -2.62 66.06 2.10
CA MET A 131 -2.41 67.30 1.34
C MET A 131 -3.69 68.12 1.19
N LEU A 132 -4.82 67.49 0.85
CA LEU A 132 -6.12 68.17 0.79
C LEU A 132 -6.54 68.73 2.15
N ARG A 133 -6.25 68.02 3.26
CA ARG A 133 -6.59 68.48 4.62
C ARG A 133 -5.71 69.64 5.07
N GLU A 134 -4.41 69.56 4.83
CA GLU A 134 -3.41 70.58 5.20
C GLU A 134 -3.53 71.84 4.33
N SER A 135 -3.97 71.68 3.08
CA SER A 135 -4.26 72.80 2.18
C SER A 135 -5.43 73.68 2.63
N LYS A 136 -6.16 73.35 3.72
CA LYS A 136 -7.17 74.25 4.28
C LYS A 136 -6.60 75.60 4.74
N GLY A 137 -5.28 75.71 4.91
CA GLY A 137 -4.56 76.97 5.18
C GLY A 137 -3.84 77.59 3.96
N ILE A 138 -3.89 76.95 2.79
CA ILE A 138 -3.23 77.40 1.54
C ILE A 138 -4.35 77.64 0.52
N ASN A 139 -4.37 78.80 -0.15
CA ASN A 139 -5.38 79.11 -1.16
C ASN A 139 -5.17 78.26 -2.44
N LEU A 140 -5.54 76.98 -2.40
CA LEU A 140 -5.68 76.16 -3.60
C LEU A 140 -6.83 76.72 -4.45
N SER A 141 -6.56 76.89 -5.74
CA SER A 141 -7.59 77.22 -6.72
C SER A 141 -8.64 76.12 -6.80
N SER A 142 -9.87 76.46 -7.22
CA SER A 142 -10.93 75.48 -7.44
C SER A 142 -10.52 74.37 -8.41
N GLN A 143 -9.69 74.71 -9.41
CA GLN A 143 -9.17 73.76 -10.40
C GLN A 143 -8.19 72.75 -9.80
N GLU A 144 -7.34 73.18 -8.86
CA GLU A 144 -6.41 72.29 -8.15
C GLU A 144 -7.15 71.34 -7.21
N LYS A 145 -8.14 71.86 -6.47
CA LYS A 145 -9.00 71.01 -5.61
C LYS A 145 -9.69 69.93 -6.42
N GLN A 146 -10.27 70.28 -7.56
CA GLN A 146 -10.93 69.33 -8.45
C GLN A 146 -9.96 68.24 -8.94
N LYS A 147 -8.72 68.59 -9.35
CA LYS A 147 -7.71 67.60 -9.77
C LYS A 147 -7.34 66.62 -8.65
N TRP A 148 -7.24 67.10 -7.40
CA TRP A 148 -6.95 66.23 -6.26
C TRP A 148 -8.13 65.32 -5.90
N GLU A 149 -9.36 65.82 -5.97
CA GLU A 149 -10.58 65.03 -5.77
C GLU A 149 -10.73 63.94 -6.84
N GLU A 150 -10.49 64.26 -8.11
CA GLU A 150 -10.44 63.28 -9.21
C GLU A 150 -9.38 62.20 -8.95
N ARG A 151 -8.22 62.59 -8.41
CA ARG A 151 -7.15 61.64 -8.08
C ARG A 151 -7.52 60.72 -6.91
N VAL A 152 -8.24 61.24 -5.91
CA VAL A 152 -8.82 60.44 -4.82
C VAL A 152 -9.81 59.41 -5.36
N LEU A 153 -10.69 59.83 -6.27
CA LEU A 153 -11.69 58.96 -6.89
C LEU A 153 -11.02 57.83 -7.68
N MET A 154 -10.07 58.17 -8.56
CA MET A 154 -9.32 57.21 -9.36
C MET A 154 -8.51 56.21 -8.52
N LEU A 155 -7.88 56.65 -7.44
CA LEU A 155 -7.17 55.75 -6.52
C LEU A 155 -8.14 54.82 -5.78
N SER A 156 -9.30 55.33 -5.37
CA SER A 156 -10.33 54.53 -4.70
C SER A 156 -10.91 53.46 -5.64
N GLU A 157 -11.15 53.81 -6.91
CA GLU A 157 -11.58 52.89 -7.96
C GLU A 157 -10.56 51.79 -8.26
N LYS A 158 -9.25 52.06 -8.10
CA LYS A 158 -8.19 51.04 -8.24
C LYS A 158 -8.06 50.13 -7.02
N ILE A 159 -8.27 50.67 -5.81
CA ILE A 159 -8.12 49.92 -4.56
C ILE A 159 -9.20 48.84 -4.42
N ARG A 160 -10.45 49.14 -4.78
CA ARG A 160 -11.57 48.20 -4.63
C ARG A 160 -11.35 46.85 -5.34
N PRO A 161 -11.10 46.79 -6.67
CA PRO A 161 -10.89 45.52 -7.36
C PRO A 161 -9.66 44.76 -6.85
N LEU A 162 -8.58 45.48 -6.47
CA LEU A 162 -7.41 44.84 -5.87
C LEU A 162 -7.73 44.18 -4.53
N SER A 163 -8.57 44.81 -3.70
CA SER A 163 -9.01 44.24 -2.43
C SER A 163 -9.82 42.96 -2.65
N GLU A 164 -10.72 42.96 -3.64
CA GLU A 164 -11.50 41.79 -4.03
C GLU A 164 -10.59 40.65 -4.54
N GLU A 165 -9.62 40.96 -5.43
CA GLU A 165 -8.62 40.00 -5.91
C GLU A 165 -7.80 39.38 -4.76
N ILE A 166 -7.38 40.20 -3.79
CA ILE A 166 -6.63 39.74 -2.61
C ILE A 166 -7.46 38.76 -1.76
N GLN A 167 -8.74 39.07 -1.54
CA GLN A 167 -9.63 38.19 -0.78
C GLN A 167 -9.86 36.86 -1.51
N GLU A 168 -10.05 36.92 -2.83
CA GLU A 168 -10.21 35.72 -3.66
C GLU A 168 -8.94 34.87 -3.64
N LEU A 169 -7.76 35.45 -3.82
CA LEU A 169 -6.49 34.73 -3.73
C LEU A 169 -6.30 34.05 -2.37
N LYS A 170 -6.62 34.76 -1.27
CA LYS A 170 -6.57 34.19 0.10
C LYS A 170 -7.52 33.01 0.25
N LEU A 171 -8.74 33.10 -0.29
CA LEU A 171 -9.70 32.01 -0.28
C LEU A 171 -9.19 30.82 -1.08
N GLN A 172 -8.68 31.04 -2.30
CA GLN A 172 -8.15 29.98 -3.15
C GLN A 172 -6.97 29.25 -2.50
N ILE A 173 -6.02 29.99 -1.92
CA ILE A 173 -4.89 29.39 -1.18
C ILE A 173 -5.40 28.52 -0.04
N ARG A 174 -6.36 29.02 0.76
CA ARG A 174 -6.95 28.27 1.87
C ARG A 174 -7.63 26.98 1.39
N LEU A 175 -8.40 27.05 0.31
CA LEU A 175 -9.08 25.90 -0.27
C LEU A 175 -8.07 24.86 -0.79
N LYS A 176 -7.03 25.29 -1.50
CA LYS A 176 -5.97 24.39 -1.99
C LYS A 176 -5.21 23.73 -0.84
N LYS A 177 -4.88 24.48 0.23
CA LYS A 177 -4.26 23.91 1.45
C LYS A 177 -5.16 22.85 2.10
N ARG A 178 -6.48 23.07 2.16
CA ARG A 178 -7.44 22.06 2.63
C ARG A 178 -7.49 20.84 1.73
N LYS A 179 -7.48 21.02 0.40
CA LYS A 179 -7.41 19.90 -0.56
C LYS A 179 -6.17 19.04 -0.35
N ILE A 180 -5.00 19.65 -0.13
CA ILE A 180 -3.78 18.91 0.23
C ILE A 180 -3.96 18.12 1.54
N GLY A 181 -4.62 18.71 2.54
CA GLY A 181 -4.90 18.03 3.81
C GLY A 181 -5.84 16.83 3.67
N PHE A 182 -6.77 16.87 2.72
CA PHE A 182 -7.68 15.75 2.41
C PHE A 182 -6.99 14.61 1.64
N LEU A 183 -5.96 14.94 0.85
CA LEU A 183 -5.15 13.98 0.10
C LEU A 183 -4.06 13.31 0.96
N ARG A 184 -4.16 13.36 2.30
CA ARG A 184 -3.24 12.71 3.23
C ARG A 184 -3.65 11.28 3.55
#